data_AF-A0A928T5Z9-F1
#
_entry.id   AF-A0A928T5Z9-F1
#
_cell.length_a   1.000
_cell.length_b   1.000
_cell.length_c   1.000
_cell.angle_alpha   90.00
_cell.angle_beta   90.00
_cell.angle_gamma   90.00
#
_symmetry.space_group_name_H-M   'P 1'
#
loop_
_entity.id
_entity.type
_entity.pdbx_description
1 polymer ?
#
loop_
_entity_poly.entity_id
_entity_poly.type
_entity_poly.pdbx_seq_one_letter_code
_entity_poly.pdbx_strand_id
1 'polypeptide(L)'
;MKSPPALLALSAALLLIACDKPQETVQAPAKPAEAPKQEAKPVAEETKDAAPPKTPEPEKPVEDPTVAMFKNAEKVVDVGAFGTDQRVERADMPQRGIIIFGREAVEHAPREHWEQWDWKSFKARRWGRYAVRLTYTMKFASLQTQFRFGTQALKEALRVAPNPTKHYLGEIYIDKPGDYAFSLFAPASGADAKLDIHELAFIPAPEGPMPKQLADGSILLEAKTATTWSENMRYEPKPEKNCLGFWTSEDDFAEWEFEVVKPGKFTVSVFYGCDGGNHGSAVALKAGGKELTFTTEDTGGFQSWREAKLGEIELGAAGKTRLTVDPVNKVKSAVLDVQKVVLTPAG
;
A
#
# COMPACT_ATOMS: atom_id res chain seq x y z
N MET A 1 -63.49 -24.56 -8.39
CA MET A 1 -62.60 -25.74 -8.41
C MET A 1 -61.19 -25.20 -8.56
N LYS A 2 -60.43 -25.02 -7.45
CA LYS A 2 -59.41 -25.93 -6.88
C LYS A 2 -58.30 -26.21 -7.90
N SER A 3 -57.02 -25.84 -7.71
CA SER A 3 -56.15 -25.96 -6.51
C SER A 3 -54.93 -25.01 -6.56
N PRO A 4 -54.23 -24.75 -5.43
CA PRO A 4 -52.98 -23.97 -5.37
C PRO A 4 -51.73 -24.88 -5.38
N PRO A 5 -50.50 -24.35 -5.61
CA PRO A 5 -49.27 -25.12 -5.43
C PRO A 5 -48.81 -25.08 -3.96
N ALA A 6 -48.26 -26.21 -3.54
CA ALA A 6 -47.91 -26.57 -2.18
C ALA A 6 -46.60 -25.91 -1.67
N LEU A 7 -46.62 -25.50 -0.40
CA LEU A 7 -45.42 -25.27 0.41
C LEU A 7 -44.73 -26.62 0.69
N LEU A 8 -43.45 -26.75 0.35
CA LEU A 8 -42.57 -27.76 0.94
C LEU A 8 -41.76 -27.11 2.07
N ALA A 9 -42.07 -27.51 3.30
CA ALA A 9 -41.23 -27.27 4.47
C ALA A 9 -40.13 -28.34 4.51
N LEU A 10 -38.86 -27.93 4.47
CA LEU A 10 -37.72 -28.82 4.65
C LEU A 10 -37.21 -28.67 6.09
N SER A 11 -37.62 -29.59 6.96
CA SER A 11 -37.04 -29.75 8.31
C SER A 11 -35.71 -30.47 8.21
N ALA A 12 -34.61 -29.80 8.56
CA ALA A 12 -33.31 -30.43 8.73
C ALA A 12 -33.16 -30.92 10.18
N ALA A 13 -33.11 -32.24 10.37
CA ALA A 13 -32.82 -32.90 11.64
C ALA A 13 -31.31 -32.93 11.89
N LEU A 14 -30.89 -32.44 13.07
CA LEU A 14 -29.55 -32.57 13.61
C LEU A 14 -29.32 -34.02 14.07
N LEU A 15 -28.30 -34.71 13.54
CA LEU A 15 -27.85 -36.00 14.05
C LEU A 15 -26.47 -35.83 14.69
N LEU A 16 -26.45 -35.89 16.02
CA LEU A 16 -25.26 -36.10 16.84
C LEU A 16 -24.86 -37.59 16.77
N ILE A 17 -23.61 -37.87 16.41
CA ILE A 17 -23.01 -39.20 16.61
C ILE A 17 -21.73 -39.01 17.42
N ALA A 18 -21.78 -39.49 18.66
CA ALA A 18 -20.64 -39.72 19.53
C ALA A 18 -20.22 -41.19 19.41
N CYS A 19 -18.92 -41.46 19.32
CA CYS A 19 -18.32 -42.77 19.61
C CYS A 19 -17.02 -42.58 20.40
N ASP A 20 -16.85 -43.46 21.39
CA ASP A 20 -15.94 -43.39 22.53
C ASP A 20 -14.81 -44.44 22.39
N LYS A 21 -13.60 -44.08 22.87
CA LYS A 21 -12.44 -44.90 23.36
C LYS A 21 -11.55 -45.71 22.39
N PRO A 22 -10.29 -46.08 22.78
CA PRO A 22 -9.64 -46.02 24.11
C PRO A 22 -8.28 -45.29 24.21
N GLN A 23 -7.88 -45.09 25.48
CA GLN A 23 -6.74 -44.33 26.02
C GLN A 23 -5.55 -45.26 26.35
N GLU A 24 -4.33 -44.85 26.05
CA GLU A 24 -3.09 -45.40 26.63
C GLU A 24 -2.41 -44.36 27.55
N THR A 25 -2.02 -44.83 28.73
CA THR A 25 -1.45 -44.08 29.87
C THR A 25 0.07 -44.12 29.88
N VAL A 26 0.75 -43.00 30.18
CA VAL A 26 2.00 -42.98 30.99
C VAL A 26 2.07 -41.68 31.82
N GLN A 27 2.65 -41.82 33.01
CA GLN A 27 2.55 -41.05 34.26
C GLN A 27 3.26 -39.68 34.32
N ALA A 28 2.81 -38.86 35.27
CA ALA A 28 3.42 -37.60 35.72
C ALA A 28 4.47 -37.80 36.84
N PRO A 29 5.31 -36.78 37.11
CA PRO A 29 5.84 -36.59 38.46
C PRO A 29 5.55 -35.21 39.08
N ALA A 30 5.03 -35.32 40.30
CA ALA A 30 5.01 -34.48 41.50
C ALA A 30 5.61 -33.04 41.54
N LYS A 31 4.86 -32.19 42.25
CA LYS A 31 5.25 -30.94 42.95
C LYS A 31 5.84 -31.28 44.33
N PRO A 32 6.76 -30.49 44.92
CA PRO A 32 6.41 -29.67 46.10
C PRO A 32 7.25 -28.37 46.23
N ALA A 33 6.71 -27.20 46.57
CA ALA A 33 6.40 -26.61 47.90
C ALA A 33 7.28 -25.37 48.17
N GLU A 34 6.75 -24.44 48.96
CA GLU A 34 7.10 -23.02 49.06
C GLU A 34 7.86 -22.68 50.37
N ALA A 35 8.84 -21.75 50.24
CA ALA A 35 9.49 -20.77 51.16
C ALA A 35 9.57 -20.98 52.70
N PRO A 36 10.60 -20.43 53.40
CA PRO A 36 10.55 -19.01 53.83
C PRO A 36 11.91 -18.23 53.88
N LYS A 37 11.80 -16.92 54.14
CA LYS A 37 12.84 -15.85 54.16
C LYS A 37 13.54 -15.63 55.53
N GLN A 38 14.63 -14.85 55.46
CA GLN A 38 15.26 -13.91 56.43
C GLN A 38 16.39 -14.41 57.35
N GLU A 39 17.58 -13.78 57.26
CA GLU A 39 18.16 -12.85 58.27
C GLU A 39 19.54 -12.26 57.84
N ALA A 40 19.98 -11.20 58.54
CA ALA A 40 21.06 -10.27 58.16
C ALA A 40 22.30 -10.29 59.09
N LYS A 41 23.48 -9.97 58.52
CA LYS A 41 24.75 -9.32 59.01
C LYS A 41 25.32 -9.59 60.42
N PRO A 42 26.67 -9.61 60.59
CA PRO A 42 27.53 -8.40 60.82
C PRO A 42 28.88 -8.40 60.03
N VAL A 43 29.49 -7.29 59.55
CA VAL A 43 30.37 -6.26 60.19
C VAL A 43 31.45 -6.87 61.09
N ALA A 44 32.77 -6.59 61.06
CA ALA A 44 33.76 -5.91 60.21
C ALA A 44 35.15 -6.29 60.77
N GLU A 45 36.24 -6.19 60.00
CA GLU A 45 37.54 -5.80 60.58
C GLU A 45 38.46 -5.16 59.51
N GLU A 46 38.94 -3.95 59.84
CA GLU A 46 39.92 -3.16 59.09
C GLU A 46 41.35 -3.67 59.30
N THR A 47 42.22 -3.50 58.30
CA THR A 47 43.63 -3.16 58.56
C THR A 47 44.14 -2.19 57.49
N LYS A 48 44.68 -1.07 58.01
CA LYS A 48 45.48 0.00 57.36
C LYS A 48 46.83 -0.59 56.91
N ASP A 49 47.65 -0.09 55.99
CA ASP A 49 48.06 1.23 55.50
C ASP A 49 48.82 1.02 54.17
N ALA A 50 48.71 1.91 53.18
CA ALA A 50 49.81 2.32 52.29
C ALA A 50 49.36 3.40 51.27
N ALA A 51 50.15 4.48 51.18
CA ALA A 51 49.96 5.62 50.28
C ALA A 51 50.23 5.28 48.78
N PRO A 52 49.72 6.08 47.82
CA PRO A 52 49.43 5.61 46.46
C PRO A 52 50.61 5.73 45.49
N PRO A 53 50.77 4.80 44.53
CA PRO A 53 51.55 5.05 43.33
C PRO A 53 50.71 5.77 42.27
N LYS A 54 51.38 6.66 41.53
CA LYS A 54 50.84 7.57 40.52
C LYS A 54 49.99 6.87 39.45
N THR A 55 48.85 7.48 39.16
CA THR A 55 47.89 7.17 38.10
C THR A 55 48.54 7.14 36.71
N PRO A 56 48.43 6.04 35.94
CA PRO A 56 48.41 6.11 34.49
C PRO A 56 47.00 6.51 34.05
N GLU A 57 46.94 7.52 33.19
CA GLU A 57 45.74 8.05 32.53
C GLU A 57 44.93 6.89 31.89
N PRO A 58 43.60 6.77 32.13
CA PRO A 58 42.83 5.73 31.49
C PRO A 58 42.75 6.02 29.99
N GLU A 59 43.35 5.14 29.18
CA GLU A 59 43.13 5.11 27.74
C GLU A 59 41.61 5.12 27.49
N LYS A 60 41.16 6.07 26.66
CA LYS A 60 39.76 6.16 26.24
C LYS A 60 39.33 4.78 25.74
N PRO A 61 38.13 4.27 26.11
CA PRO A 61 37.62 3.04 25.54
C PRO A 61 37.62 3.20 24.03
N VAL A 62 38.38 2.36 23.33
CA VAL A 62 38.30 2.24 21.88
C VAL A 62 36.88 1.79 21.59
N GLU A 63 36.05 2.70 21.10
CA GLU A 63 34.71 2.34 20.65
C GLU A 63 34.84 1.20 19.65
N ASP A 64 34.07 0.12 19.89
CA ASP A 64 34.03 -1.01 18.98
C ASP A 64 33.79 -0.49 17.55
N PRO A 65 34.69 -0.79 16.60
CA PRO A 65 34.58 -0.29 15.24
C PRO A 65 33.24 -0.67 14.59
N THR A 66 32.59 -1.75 15.03
CA THR A 66 31.24 -2.09 14.57
C THR A 66 30.19 -1.10 15.09
N VAL A 67 30.29 -0.61 16.33
CA VAL A 67 29.39 0.40 16.88
C VAL A 67 29.54 1.74 16.15
N ALA A 68 30.77 2.12 15.81
CA ALA A 68 31.04 3.30 14.98
C ALA A 68 30.46 3.15 13.55
N MET A 69 30.53 1.95 12.97
CA MET A 69 29.93 1.64 11.67
C MET A 69 28.40 1.74 11.68
N PHE A 70 27.73 1.25 12.74
CA PHE A 70 26.26 1.37 12.87
C PHE A 70 25.80 2.79 13.21
N LYS A 71 26.61 3.58 13.94
CA LYS A 71 26.32 5.01 14.20
C LYS A 71 26.43 5.87 12.94
N ASN A 72 27.34 5.52 12.03
CA ASN A 72 27.53 6.23 10.75
C ASN A 72 26.58 5.76 9.64
N ALA A 73 25.76 4.75 9.89
CA ALA A 73 24.66 4.41 8.99
C ALA A 73 23.56 5.47 9.13
N GLU A 74 23.52 6.45 8.22
CA GLU A 74 22.53 7.54 8.17
C GLU A 74 21.06 7.09 8.15
N LYS A 75 20.80 5.79 8.02
CA LYS A 75 19.45 5.21 8.05
C LYS A 75 19.34 4.28 9.24
N VAL A 76 18.67 4.75 10.29
CA VAL A 76 18.07 3.87 11.30
C VAL A 76 17.21 2.87 10.52
N VAL A 77 17.66 1.62 10.45
CA VAL A 77 16.85 0.54 9.91
C VAL A 77 15.70 0.35 10.89
N ASP A 78 14.47 0.65 10.48
CA ASP A 78 13.29 0.38 11.29
C ASP A 78 13.12 -1.14 11.43
N VAL A 79 13.68 -1.69 12.50
CA VAL A 79 13.55 -3.10 12.88
C VAL A 79 12.11 -3.49 13.23
N GLY A 80 11.19 -2.51 13.41
CA GLY A 80 9.76 -2.75 13.57
C GLY A 80 9.04 -3.17 12.29
N ALA A 81 9.67 -2.94 11.12
CA ALA A 81 9.18 -3.38 9.82
C ALA A 81 9.63 -4.82 9.45
N PHE A 82 10.42 -5.48 10.31
CA PHE A 82 10.90 -6.85 10.04
C PHE A 82 9.71 -7.82 10.02
N GLY A 83 9.48 -8.47 8.87
CA GLY A 83 8.36 -9.39 8.66
C GLY A 83 6.99 -8.72 8.51
N THR A 84 6.94 -7.43 8.15
CA THR A 84 5.66 -6.78 7.81
C THR A 84 5.39 -6.82 6.32
N ASP A 85 4.18 -7.23 5.92
CA ASP A 85 3.69 -7.09 4.54
C ASP A 85 3.22 -5.66 4.21
N GLN A 86 3.55 -4.69 5.06
CA GLN A 86 3.19 -3.29 4.86
C GLN A 86 3.91 -2.71 3.65
N ARG A 87 3.16 -1.95 2.84
CA ARG A 87 3.70 -1.30 1.66
C ARG A 87 4.71 -0.21 2.07
N VAL A 88 5.94 -0.33 1.59
CA VAL A 88 6.95 0.71 1.73
C VAL A 88 6.66 1.81 0.71
N GLU A 89 6.40 3.03 1.19
CA GLU A 89 6.26 4.19 0.32
C GLU A 89 7.61 4.62 -0.25
N ARG A 90 7.65 4.84 -1.56
CA ARG A 90 8.77 5.49 -2.23
C ARG A 90 8.90 6.95 -1.77
N ALA A 91 10.12 7.45 -1.66
CA ALA A 91 10.38 8.84 -1.28
C ALA A 91 9.86 9.85 -2.33
N ASP A 92 9.84 9.47 -3.60
CA ASP A 92 9.42 10.29 -4.73
C ASP A 92 7.94 10.07 -5.11
N MET A 93 7.07 9.70 -4.14
CA MET A 93 5.68 9.37 -4.44
C MET A 93 4.91 10.61 -4.91
N PRO A 94 4.26 10.55 -6.08
CA PRO A 94 3.46 11.67 -6.56
C PRO A 94 2.30 11.99 -5.61
N GLN A 95 1.94 13.27 -5.53
CA GLN A 95 0.84 13.73 -4.67
C GLN A 95 -0.48 13.87 -5.42
N ARG A 96 -0.44 13.93 -6.75
CA ARG A 96 -1.63 14.21 -7.55
C ARG A 96 -2.63 13.05 -7.50
N GLY A 97 -3.89 13.37 -7.21
CA GLY A 97 -4.95 12.37 -7.09
C GLY A 97 -4.99 11.65 -5.74
N ILE A 98 -4.08 11.97 -4.81
CA ILE A 98 -4.22 11.55 -3.40
C ILE A 98 -5.33 12.39 -2.76
N ILE A 99 -6.25 11.71 -2.07
CA ILE A 99 -7.32 12.36 -1.30
C ILE A 99 -6.95 12.23 0.17
N ILE A 100 -6.75 13.35 0.87
CA ILE A 100 -6.29 13.40 2.26
C ILE A 100 -7.43 13.87 3.17
N PHE A 101 -7.60 13.18 4.29
CA PHE A 101 -8.51 13.53 5.37
C PHE A 101 -7.69 13.79 6.64
N GLY A 102 -7.57 15.06 7.00
CA GLY A 102 -6.88 15.49 8.21
C GLY A 102 -7.64 15.15 9.50
N ARG A 103 -7.01 15.45 10.64
CA ARG A 103 -7.56 15.21 11.98
C ARG A 103 -8.91 15.91 12.21
N GLU A 104 -9.12 17.05 11.59
CA GLU A 104 -10.36 17.82 11.67
C GLU A 104 -11.53 17.20 10.90
N ALA A 105 -11.25 16.28 9.97
CA ALA A 105 -12.27 15.64 9.14
C ALA A 105 -12.91 14.41 9.81
N VAL A 106 -12.34 13.93 10.92
CA VAL A 106 -12.78 12.71 11.61
C VAL A 106 -13.56 13.04 12.88
N GLU A 107 -14.73 12.44 13.02
CA GLU A 107 -15.52 12.49 14.25
C GLU A 107 -15.37 11.18 15.02
N HIS A 108 -14.85 11.25 16.24
CA HIS A 108 -14.76 10.10 17.13
C HIS A 108 -16.08 9.94 17.89
N ALA A 109 -16.74 8.79 17.70
CA ALA A 109 -18.03 8.47 18.29
C ALA A 109 -17.94 7.15 19.08
N PRO A 110 -17.55 7.18 20.37
CA PRO A 110 -17.49 6.00 21.22
C PRO A 110 -18.87 5.30 21.32
N ARG A 111 -18.88 3.96 21.31
CA ARG A 111 -20.07 3.12 21.48
C ARG A 111 -19.84 2.10 22.60
N GLU A 112 -20.92 1.48 23.09
CA GLU A 112 -20.87 0.60 24.26
C GLU A 112 -19.93 -0.61 24.10
N HIS A 113 -19.72 -1.09 22.87
CA HIS A 113 -18.89 -2.28 22.59
C HIS A 113 -17.78 -2.04 21.55
N TRP A 114 -17.70 -0.85 20.98
CA TRP A 114 -16.70 -0.52 19.96
C TRP A 114 -16.39 0.98 19.91
N GLU A 115 -15.21 1.28 19.41
CA GLU A 115 -14.80 2.62 19.00
C GLU A 115 -15.12 2.83 17.52
N GLN A 116 -15.55 4.03 17.16
CA GLN A 116 -15.92 4.39 15.80
C GLN A 116 -15.40 5.78 15.45
N TRP A 117 -14.78 5.88 14.27
CA TRP A 117 -14.31 7.14 13.69
C TRP A 117 -14.99 7.34 12.35
N ASP A 118 -15.71 8.44 12.20
CA ASP A 118 -16.57 8.71 11.05
C ASP A 118 -16.05 9.89 10.22
N TRP A 119 -16.00 9.69 8.91
CA TRP A 119 -15.83 10.74 7.91
C TRP A 119 -17.17 10.92 7.19
N LYS A 120 -17.90 11.96 7.61
CA LYS A 120 -19.33 12.14 7.29
C LYS A 120 -19.61 12.41 5.82
N SER A 121 -18.69 13.04 5.10
CA SER A 121 -18.83 13.27 3.67
C SER A 121 -17.51 13.66 3.03
N PHE A 122 -17.24 13.13 1.83
CA PHE A 122 -16.32 13.72 0.89
C PHE A 122 -16.80 13.48 -0.54
N LYS A 123 -16.40 14.36 -1.46
CA LYS A 123 -16.76 14.27 -2.86
C LYS A 123 -15.67 13.59 -3.68
N ALA A 124 -15.91 12.35 -4.09
CA ALA A 124 -15.05 11.63 -5.03
C ALA A 124 -15.25 12.18 -6.46
N ARG A 125 -14.19 12.71 -7.06
CA ARG A 125 -14.23 13.24 -8.44
C ARG A 125 -14.10 12.16 -9.51
N ARG A 126 -13.29 11.13 -9.25
CA ARG A 126 -13.07 10.01 -10.17
C ARG A 126 -13.36 8.67 -9.49
N TRP A 127 -13.94 7.76 -10.27
CA TRP A 127 -13.98 6.35 -9.91
C TRP A 127 -12.59 5.72 -10.04
N GLY A 128 -12.41 4.53 -9.47
CA GLY A 128 -11.20 3.74 -9.58
C GLY A 128 -10.76 3.14 -8.25
N ARG A 129 -9.61 2.46 -8.28
CA ARG A 129 -9.03 1.82 -7.08
C ARG A 129 -8.13 2.78 -6.30
N TYR A 130 -8.23 2.68 -4.98
CA TYR A 130 -7.38 3.42 -4.05
C TYR A 130 -6.90 2.52 -2.92
N ALA A 131 -5.63 2.65 -2.56
CA ALA A 131 -5.10 2.11 -1.32
C ALA A 131 -5.46 3.05 -0.15
N VAL A 132 -5.95 2.48 0.94
CA VAL A 132 -6.32 3.23 2.16
C VAL A 132 -5.13 3.23 3.11
N ARG A 133 -4.60 4.43 3.37
CA ARG A 133 -3.48 4.64 4.30
C ARG A 133 -3.96 5.40 5.52
N LEU A 134 -3.69 4.87 6.70
CA LEU A 134 -3.91 5.53 7.98
C LEU A 134 -2.57 6.01 8.54
N THR A 135 -2.49 7.26 8.97
CA THR A 135 -1.38 7.78 9.77
C THR A 135 -1.85 7.95 11.20
N TYR A 136 -1.25 7.23 12.14
CA TYR A 136 -1.70 7.21 13.54
C TYR A 136 -0.55 7.11 14.53
N THR A 137 -0.85 7.41 15.80
CA THR A 137 -0.02 7.04 16.97
C THR A 137 -0.84 6.18 17.92
N MET A 138 -0.23 5.13 18.46
CA MET A 138 -0.86 4.18 19.38
C MET A 138 0.21 3.52 20.26
N LYS A 139 0.22 3.78 21.56
CA LYS A 139 1.37 3.44 22.43
C LYS A 139 1.25 2.12 23.18
N PHE A 140 0.05 1.57 23.32
CA PHE A 140 -0.21 0.59 24.38
C PHE A 140 -0.37 -0.85 23.89
N ALA A 141 -1.09 -1.08 22.79
CA ALA A 141 -1.36 -2.42 22.30
C ALA A 141 -1.63 -2.42 20.79
N SER A 142 -1.53 -3.60 20.17
CA SER A 142 -2.08 -3.80 18.83
C SER A 142 -3.61 -3.76 18.87
N LEU A 143 -4.22 -3.31 17.78
CA LEU A 143 -5.65 -3.06 17.71
C LEU A 143 -6.20 -3.62 16.40
N GLN A 144 -7.16 -4.54 16.51
CA GLN A 144 -7.92 -4.99 15.34
C GLN A 144 -8.85 -3.87 14.90
N THR A 145 -8.89 -3.62 13.59
CA THR A 145 -9.73 -2.59 13.00
C THR A 145 -10.52 -3.14 11.83
N GLN A 146 -11.66 -2.51 11.56
CA GLN A 146 -12.42 -2.70 10.35
C GLN A 146 -12.71 -1.35 9.71
N PHE A 147 -12.08 -1.06 8.59
CA PHE A 147 -12.43 0.08 7.75
C PHE A 147 -13.63 -0.29 6.88
N ARG A 148 -14.64 0.59 6.80
CA ARG A 148 -15.84 0.38 5.98
C ARG A 148 -16.06 1.53 5.02
N PHE A 149 -16.20 1.20 3.75
CA PHE A 149 -16.52 2.11 2.66
C PHE A 149 -17.68 1.53 1.85
N GLY A 150 -18.90 2.02 2.10
CA GLY A 150 -20.12 1.42 1.56
C GLY A 150 -20.26 -0.07 1.94
N THR A 151 -20.31 -0.95 0.95
CA THR A 151 -20.36 -2.41 1.13
C THR A 151 -18.98 -3.05 1.34
N GLN A 152 -17.89 -2.31 1.10
CA GLN A 152 -16.53 -2.81 1.22
C GLN A 152 -16.06 -2.72 2.67
N ALA A 153 -15.38 -3.76 3.14
CA ALA A 153 -14.80 -3.80 4.46
C ALA A 153 -13.37 -4.34 4.40
N LEU A 154 -12.43 -3.61 5.01
CA LEU A 154 -11.04 -3.99 5.15
C LEU A 154 -10.76 -4.28 6.62
N LYS A 155 -10.25 -5.47 6.93
CA LYS A 155 -9.91 -5.88 8.29
C LYS A 155 -8.39 -5.88 8.40
N GLU A 156 -7.86 -5.12 9.35
CA GLU A 156 -6.41 -4.98 9.51
C GLU A 156 -6.04 -4.79 10.99
N ALA A 157 -4.83 -5.22 11.35
CA ALA A 157 -4.31 -5.14 12.71
C ALA A 157 -3.30 -3.99 12.82
N LEU A 158 -3.73 -2.89 13.45
CA LEU A 158 -2.81 -1.80 13.79
C LEU A 158 -1.80 -2.28 14.83
N ARG A 159 -0.55 -1.87 14.66
CA ARG A 159 0.56 -2.18 15.57
C ARG A 159 0.85 -1.00 16.47
N VAL A 160 1.55 -1.26 17.58
CA VAL A 160 2.06 -0.20 18.45
C VAL A 160 2.96 0.73 17.64
N ALA A 161 2.64 2.02 17.67
CA ALA A 161 3.30 3.10 16.95
C ALA A 161 3.46 4.30 17.90
N PRO A 162 4.57 4.41 18.65
CA PRO A 162 4.77 5.50 19.60
C PRO A 162 5.01 6.86 18.92
N ASN A 163 5.41 6.83 17.65
CA ASN A 163 5.55 7.98 16.75
C ASN A 163 4.53 7.88 15.61
N PRO A 164 4.19 8.99 14.92
CA PRO A 164 3.29 8.95 13.77
C PRO A 164 3.79 7.99 12.69
N THR A 165 3.00 6.95 12.43
CA THR A 165 3.34 5.88 11.47
C THR A 165 2.25 5.74 10.44
N LYS A 166 2.66 5.59 9.18
CA LYS A 166 1.77 5.25 8.06
C LYS A 166 1.53 3.74 8.02
N HIS A 167 0.28 3.35 7.80
CA HIS A 167 -0.14 1.96 7.76
C HIS A 167 -1.23 1.79 6.72
N TYR A 168 -1.06 0.84 5.81
CA TYR A 168 -2.05 0.53 4.79
C TYR A 168 -3.06 -0.48 5.34
N LEU A 169 -4.34 -0.12 5.22
CA LEU A 169 -5.48 -0.96 5.66
C LEU A 169 -5.96 -1.91 4.56
N GLY A 170 -5.52 -1.69 3.31
CA GLY A 170 -5.94 -2.44 2.12
C GLY A 170 -6.37 -1.50 0.99
N GLU A 171 -7.16 -2.01 0.05
CA GLU A 171 -7.61 -1.28 -1.13
C GLU A 171 -9.13 -1.25 -1.24
N ILE A 172 -9.68 -0.13 -1.69
CA ILE A 172 -11.10 0.04 -1.99
C ILE A 172 -11.29 0.44 -3.45
N TYR A 173 -12.50 0.25 -3.95
CA TYR A 173 -12.95 0.73 -5.24
C TYR A 173 -14.05 1.78 -5.09
N ILE A 174 -13.87 2.94 -5.71
CA ILE A 174 -14.94 3.92 -5.88
C ILE A 174 -15.61 3.63 -7.22
N ASP A 175 -16.91 3.31 -7.21
CA ASP A 175 -17.65 2.86 -8.39
C ASP A 175 -18.14 4.01 -9.30
N LYS A 176 -18.35 5.20 -8.73
CA LYS A 176 -18.81 6.39 -9.45
C LYS A 176 -18.35 7.69 -8.76
N PRO A 177 -18.31 8.82 -9.46
CA PRO A 177 -18.19 10.11 -8.81
C PRO A 177 -19.40 10.40 -7.93
N GLY A 178 -19.20 11.07 -6.80
CA GLY A 178 -20.28 11.41 -5.89
C GLY A 178 -19.82 11.69 -4.48
N ASP A 179 -20.78 11.91 -3.59
CA ASP A 179 -20.54 12.09 -2.17
C ASP A 179 -20.55 10.74 -1.45
N TYR A 180 -19.52 10.50 -0.64
CA TYR A 180 -19.32 9.26 0.10
C TYR A 180 -19.06 9.56 1.57
N ALA A 181 -19.43 8.62 2.42
CA ALA A 181 -19.06 8.57 3.83
C ALA A 181 -18.39 7.23 4.12
N PHE A 182 -17.52 7.19 5.12
CA PHE A 182 -16.82 5.99 5.54
C PHE A 182 -16.45 6.05 7.01
N SER A 183 -16.14 4.89 7.58
CA SER A 183 -15.88 4.76 9.00
C SER A 183 -14.77 3.76 9.27
N LEU A 184 -14.01 4.00 10.34
CA LEU A 184 -13.10 3.01 10.93
C LEU A 184 -13.70 2.53 12.25
N PHE A 185 -13.76 1.22 12.44
CA PHE A 185 -14.23 0.59 13.66
C PHE A 185 -13.08 -0.12 14.36
N ALA A 186 -13.09 -0.12 15.69
CA ALA A 186 -12.23 -0.97 16.50
C ALA A 186 -13.02 -1.50 17.71
N PRO A 187 -12.66 -2.63 18.33
CA PRO A 187 -13.28 -3.05 19.60
C PRO A 187 -13.15 -1.97 20.68
N ALA A 188 -13.95 -2.05 21.76
CA ALA A 188 -13.89 -1.09 22.87
C ALA A 188 -12.47 -0.94 23.49
N SER A 189 -11.62 -1.97 23.36
CA SER A 189 -10.19 -1.91 23.71
C SER A 189 -9.40 -0.85 22.90
N GLY A 190 -9.98 -0.28 21.85
CA GLY A 190 -9.42 0.83 21.09
C GLY A 190 -9.25 2.10 21.93
N ALA A 191 -10.15 2.35 22.89
CA ALA A 191 -10.00 3.42 23.86
C ALA A 191 -8.75 3.21 24.72
N ASP A 192 -8.52 1.98 25.19
CA ASP A 192 -7.34 1.61 25.99
C ASP A 192 -6.05 1.71 25.17
N ALA A 193 -6.10 1.34 23.89
CA ALA A 193 -4.98 1.46 22.97
C ALA A 193 -4.55 2.92 22.72
N LYS A 194 -5.44 3.88 23.02
CA LYS A 194 -5.29 5.32 22.74
C LYS A 194 -4.89 5.58 21.29
N LEU A 195 -5.69 5.04 20.35
CA LEU A 195 -5.51 5.31 18.93
C LEU A 195 -5.77 6.81 18.66
N ASP A 196 -4.72 7.54 18.29
CA ASP A 196 -4.80 8.92 17.82
C ASP A 196 -4.57 8.96 16.31
N ILE A 197 -5.60 9.34 15.56
CA ILE A 197 -5.58 9.42 14.10
C ILE A 197 -5.11 10.81 13.69
N HIS A 198 -4.02 10.86 12.93
CA HIS A 198 -3.48 12.10 12.37
C HIS A 198 -4.07 12.37 10.99
N GLU A 199 -4.17 11.33 10.17
CA GLU A 199 -4.57 11.43 8.77
C GLU A 199 -5.12 10.09 8.27
N LEU A 200 -6.11 10.13 7.38
CA LEU A 200 -6.42 9.03 6.48
C LEU A 200 -6.28 9.50 5.04
N ALA A 201 -5.71 8.68 4.16
CA ALA A 201 -5.51 9.02 2.76
C ALA A 201 -5.96 7.90 1.82
N PHE A 202 -6.60 8.28 0.72
CA PHE A 202 -6.82 7.41 -0.42
C PHE A 202 -5.75 7.67 -1.47
N ILE A 203 -4.86 6.70 -1.64
CA ILE A 203 -3.74 6.75 -2.58
C ILE A 203 -4.17 6.07 -3.89
N PRO A 204 -4.03 6.68 -5.07
CA PRO A 204 -4.32 6.03 -6.35
C PRO A 204 -3.61 4.66 -6.44
N ALA A 205 -4.33 3.65 -6.94
CA ALA A 205 -3.80 2.29 -7.09
C ALA A 205 -4.20 1.69 -8.46
N PRO A 206 -3.39 0.77 -9.02
CA PRO A 206 -3.71 0.10 -10.27
C PRO A 206 -4.88 -0.89 -10.09
N GLU A 207 -5.64 -1.12 -11.17
CA GLU A 207 -6.81 -1.99 -11.15
C GLU A 207 -6.47 -3.45 -11.51
N GLY A 208 -5.35 -3.68 -12.20
CA GLY A 208 -4.81 -4.98 -12.56
C GLY A 208 -3.54 -5.35 -11.79
N PRO A 209 -3.09 -6.61 -11.93
CA PRO A 209 -1.84 -7.07 -11.30
C PRO A 209 -0.62 -6.38 -11.92
N MET A 210 0.45 -6.28 -11.14
CA MET A 210 1.73 -5.75 -11.61
C MET A 210 2.23 -6.57 -12.82
N PRO A 211 2.51 -5.93 -13.97
CA PRO A 211 3.04 -6.61 -15.15
C PRO A 211 4.40 -7.25 -14.88
N LYS A 212 4.66 -8.35 -15.58
CA LYS A 212 5.95 -9.05 -15.57
C LYS A 212 6.42 -9.27 -16.99
N GLN A 213 7.73 -9.29 -17.18
CA GLN A 213 8.33 -9.64 -18.46
C GLN A 213 7.90 -11.05 -18.89
N LEU A 214 7.46 -11.16 -20.14
CA LEU A 214 7.01 -12.40 -20.76
C LEU A 214 8.21 -13.28 -21.18
N ALA A 215 7.92 -14.53 -21.55
CA ALA A 215 8.94 -15.51 -21.92
C ALA A 215 9.75 -15.11 -23.16
N ASP A 216 9.13 -14.38 -24.11
CA ASP A 216 9.78 -13.81 -25.29
C ASP A 216 10.59 -12.54 -24.98
N GLY A 217 10.60 -12.11 -23.72
CA GLY A 217 11.30 -10.91 -23.25
C GLY A 217 10.47 -9.63 -23.37
N SER A 218 9.29 -9.64 -24.00
CA SER A 218 8.44 -8.46 -24.09
C SER A 218 7.78 -8.11 -22.76
N ILE A 219 7.39 -6.85 -22.59
CA ILE A 219 6.66 -6.35 -21.42
C ILE A 219 5.42 -5.61 -21.91
N LEU A 220 4.25 -6.11 -21.51
CA LEU A 220 2.96 -5.52 -21.83
C LEU A 220 2.43 -4.71 -20.65
N LEU A 221 2.34 -3.40 -20.83
CA LEU A 221 1.82 -2.46 -19.84
C LEU A 221 0.41 -2.03 -20.25
N GLU A 222 -0.59 -2.82 -19.86
CA GLU A 222 -2.00 -2.53 -20.15
C GLU A 222 -2.53 -1.34 -19.35
N ALA A 223 -3.55 -0.64 -19.85
CA ALA A 223 -4.18 0.47 -19.13
C ALA A 223 -4.60 0.12 -17.69
N LYS A 224 -5.17 -1.07 -17.47
CA LYS A 224 -5.65 -1.51 -16.15
C LYS A 224 -4.54 -1.60 -15.09
N THR A 225 -3.28 -1.80 -15.50
CA THR A 225 -2.16 -1.98 -14.58
C THR A 225 -1.43 -0.67 -14.25
N ALA A 226 -1.91 0.45 -14.81
CA ALA A 226 -1.39 1.78 -14.51
C ALA A 226 -1.97 2.31 -13.19
N THR A 227 -1.12 3.02 -12.43
CA THR A 227 -1.57 3.98 -11.43
C THR A 227 -1.84 5.31 -12.13
N THR A 228 -3.02 5.88 -11.90
CA THR A 228 -3.44 7.17 -12.49
C THR A 228 -3.26 8.30 -11.48
N TRP A 229 -2.14 9.00 -11.55
CA TRP A 229 -1.83 10.15 -10.69
C TRP A 229 -2.56 11.38 -11.23
N SER A 230 -3.84 11.50 -10.86
CA SER A 230 -4.78 12.35 -11.59
C SER A 230 -6.04 12.73 -10.81
N GLU A 231 -6.74 13.76 -11.28
CA GLU A 231 -8.05 14.13 -10.76
C GLU A 231 -9.23 13.54 -11.54
N ASN A 232 -9.09 13.39 -12.87
CA ASN A 232 -10.17 12.94 -13.76
C ASN A 232 -9.80 11.72 -14.61
N MET A 233 -8.53 11.62 -15.02
CA MET A 233 -8.03 10.46 -15.78
C MET A 233 -8.26 9.18 -14.97
N ARG A 234 -8.67 8.11 -15.66
CA ARG A 234 -8.93 6.82 -15.01
C ARG A 234 -8.92 5.69 -16.02
N TYR A 235 -8.83 4.47 -15.50
CA TYR A 235 -9.08 3.30 -16.31
C TYR A 235 -10.58 3.18 -16.65
N GLU A 236 -10.87 2.91 -17.91
CA GLU A 236 -12.21 2.68 -18.43
C GLU A 236 -12.37 1.19 -18.78
N PRO A 237 -12.92 0.36 -17.87
CA PRO A 237 -12.84 -1.10 -17.96
C PRO A 237 -13.76 -1.74 -19.00
N LYS A 238 -14.65 -0.95 -19.62
CA LYS A 238 -15.57 -1.48 -20.65
C LYS A 238 -14.76 -2.07 -21.81
N PRO A 239 -15.06 -3.27 -22.32
CA PRO A 239 -14.26 -3.93 -23.36
C PRO A 239 -14.04 -3.09 -24.62
N GLU A 240 -15.04 -2.30 -25.02
CA GLU A 240 -14.97 -1.38 -26.16
C GLU A 240 -14.03 -0.19 -25.94
N LYS A 241 -13.70 0.12 -24.67
CA LYS A 241 -12.76 1.18 -24.28
C LYS A 241 -11.40 0.61 -23.90
N ASN A 242 -11.34 -0.12 -22.79
CA ASN A 242 -10.16 -0.74 -22.23
C ASN A 242 -8.89 0.15 -22.32
N CYS A 243 -9.02 1.39 -21.85
CA CYS A 243 -8.00 2.43 -21.96
C CYS A 243 -7.93 3.27 -20.69
N LEU A 244 -6.85 4.03 -20.56
CA LEU A 244 -6.80 5.21 -19.72
C LEU A 244 -7.47 6.34 -20.51
N GLY A 245 -8.60 6.81 -20.02
CA GLY A 245 -9.38 7.86 -20.66
C GLY A 245 -9.64 9.05 -19.73
N PHE A 246 -10.37 10.03 -20.23
CA PHE A 246 -10.69 11.28 -19.52
C PHE A 246 -9.44 12.11 -19.13
N TRP A 247 -8.37 11.99 -19.92
CA TRP A 247 -7.15 12.73 -19.73
C TRP A 247 -7.30 14.18 -20.17
N THR A 248 -7.77 15.03 -19.25
CA THR A 248 -8.22 16.40 -19.53
C THR A 248 -7.33 17.48 -18.93
N SER A 249 -6.35 17.09 -18.12
CA SER A 249 -5.37 17.97 -17.48
C SER A 249 -3.96 17.56 -17.89
N GLU A 250 -3.09 18.53 -18.19
CA GLU A 250 -1.68 18.25 -18.49
C GLU A 250 -0.86 17.85 -17.27
N ASP A 251 -1.29 18.26 -16.08
CA ASP A 251 -0.69 17.80 -14.82
C ASP A 251 -1.01 16.33 -14.47
N ASP A 252 -2.02 15.71 -15.10
CA ASP A 252 -2.37 14.30 -14.85
C ASP A 252 -1.35 13.40 -15.58
N PHE A 253 -0.93 12.31 -14.96
CA PHE A 253 -0.05 11.34 -15.62
C PHE A 253 -0.31 9.89 -15.20
N ALA A 254 0.15 8.97 -16.05
CA ALA A 254 0.01 7.53 -15.85
C ALA A 254 1.36 6.90 -15.55
N GLU A 255 1.40 5.99 -14.59
CA GLU A 255 2.62 5.30 -14.18
C GLU A 255 2.37 3.80 -14.06
N TRP A 256 3.26 3.02 -14.66
CA TRP A 256 3.27 1.56 -14.53
C TRP A 256 4.47 1.14 -13.70
N GLU A 257 4.23 0.40 -12.62
CA GLU A 257 5.27 -0.41 -11.96
C GLU A 257 5.23 -1.82 -12.57
N PHE A 258 6.39 -2.37 -12.90
CA PHE A 258 6.51 -3.70 -13.51
C PHE A 258 7.82 -4.38 -13.14
N GLU A 259 7.90 -5.70 -13.34
CA GLU A 259 9.07 -6.51 -13.04
C GLU A 259 9.84 -6.90 -14.30
N VAL A 260 11.13 -6.56 -14.33
CA VAL A 260 12.10 -6.94 -15.36
C VAL A 260 12.87 -8.17 -14.89
N VAL A 261 12.89 -9.23 -15.68
CA VAL A 261 13.64 -10.46 -15.36
C VAL A 261 14.99 -10.46 -16.08
N LYS A 262 15.00 -10.03 -17.35
CA LYS A 262 16.16 -9.94 -18.23
C LYS A 262 16.37 -8.46 -18.61
N PRO A 263 17.39 -7.80 -18.02
CA PRO A 263 17.82 -6.46 -18.41
C PRO A 263 18.21 -6.42 -19.89
N GLY A 264 18.12 -5.24 -20.51
CA GLY A 264 18.48 -5.05 -21.90
C GLY A 264 17.89 -3.79 -22.52
N LYS A 265 18.06 -3.67 -23.84
CA LYS A 265 17.44 -2.62 -24.65
C LYS A 265 16.06 -3.05 -25.10
N PHE A 266 15.13 -2.11 -25.14
CA PHE A 266 13.75 -2.33 -25.54
C PHE A 266 13.29 -1.26 -26.50
N THR A 267 12.72 -1.65 -27.64
CA THR A 267 11.89 -0.77 -28.46
C THR A 267 10.58 -0.50 -27.74
N VAL A 268 10.17 0.77 -27.70
CA VAL A 268 8.97 1.23 -27.00
C VAL A 268 7.91 1.67 -28.01
N SER A 269 6.71 1.10 -27.87
CA SER A 269 5.52 1.49 -28.62
C SER A 269 4.38 1.86 -27.69
N VAL A 270 3.68 2.94 -27.98
CA VAL A 270 2.46 3.38 -27.28
C VAL A 270 1.27 3.18 -28.19
N PHE A 271 0.25 2.47 -27.72
CA PHE A 271 -1.02 2.31 -28.43
C PHE A 271 -2.01 3.30 -27.84
N TYR A 272 -2.41 4.29 -28.64
CA TYR A 272 -3.25 5.39 -28.19
C TYR A 272 -4.34 5.74 -29.20
N GLY A 273 -5.36 6.44 -28.72
CA GLY A 273 -6.39 7.06 -29.53
C GLY A 273 -6.45 8.55 -29.25
N CYS A 274 -6.63 9.36 -30.29
CA CYS A 274 -6.83 10.80 -30.17
C CYS A 274 -7.81 11.23 -31.26
N ASP A 275 -8.86 11.93 -30.85
CA ASP A 275 -9.82 12.50 -31.77
C ASP A 275 -9.22 13.70 -32.53
N GLY A 276 -9.59 13.86 -33.80
CA GLY A 276 -9.11 14.94 -34.65
C GLY A 276 -9.34 16.36 -34.09
N GLY A 277 -10.30 16.56 -33.20
CA GLY A 277 -10.47 17.83 -32.49
C GLY A 277 -9.44 18.12 -31.39
N ASN A 278 -8.60 17.14 -31.02
CA ASN A 278 -7.70 17.19 -29.86
C ASN A 278 -6.22 16.87 -30.13
N HIS A 279 -5.86 16.50 -31.36
CA HIS A 279 -4.48 16.17 -31.74
C HIS A 279 -3.50 17.34 -31.55
N GLY A 280 -2.20 17.03 -31.53
CA GLY A 280 -1.10 17.98 -31.43
C GLY A 280 -0.49 18.13 -30.04
N SER A 281 -1.06 17.49 -29.02
CA SER A 281 -0.45 17.43 -27.67
C SER A 281 0.82 16.58 -27.71
N ALA A 282 1.91 17.09 -27.16
CA ALA A 282 3.18 16.40 -26.97
C ALA A 282 3.16 15.62 -25.65
N VAL A 283 3.62 14.37 -25.69
CA VAL A 283 3.59 13.44 -24.56
C VAL A 283 4.96 12.78 -24.43
N ALA A 284 5.49 12.80 -23.20
CA ALA A 284 6.75 12.18 -22.84
C ALA A 284 6.50 10.81 -22.20
N LEU A 285 7.31 9.83 -22.58
CA LEU A 285 7.46 8.55 -21.94
C LEU A 285 8.82 8.50 -21.25
N LYS A 286 8.82 8.20 -19.95
CA LYS A 286 10.02 8.25 -19.11
C LYS A 286 10.25 6.88 -18.45
N ALA A 287 11.41 6.28 -18.69
CA ALA A 287 11.83 5.02 -18.08
C ALA A 287 13.35 4.83 -18.20
N GLY A 288 13.98 4.19 -17.20
CA GLY A 288 15.44 3.89 -17.24
C GLY A 288 16.34 5.13 -17.35
N GLY A 289 15.87 6.29 -16.86
CA GLY A 289 16.59 7.56 -17.00
C GLY A 289 16.55 8.18 -18.41
N LYS A 290 15.80 7.59 -19.34
CA LYS A 290 15.59 8.11 -20.69
C LYS A 290 14.18 8.67 -20.83
N GLU A 291 14.07 9.70 -21.66
CA GLU A 291 12.81 10.31 -22.08
C GLU A 291 12.65 10.16 -23.59
N LEU A 292 11.48 9.70 -24.03
CA LEU A 292 11.08 9.62 -25.43
C LEU A 292 9.79 10.42 -25.61
N THR A 293 9.72 11.29 -26.61
CA THR A 293 8.54 12.14 -26.84
C THR A 293 7.87 11.78 -28.14
N PHE A 294 6.54 11.85 -28.18
CA PHE A 294 5.76 11.82 -29.41
C PHE A 294 4.68 12.90 -29.37
N THR A 295 4.18 13.28 -30.55
CA THR A 295 3.04 14.18 -30.68
C THR A 295 1.82 13.37 -31.09
N THR A 296 0.70 13.63 -30.45
CA THR A 296 -0.58 12.97 -30.76
C THR A 296 -1.06 13.36 -32.15
N GLU A 297 -1.38 12.36 -32.96
CA GLU A 297 -1.98 12.51 -34.29
C GLU A 297 -3.48 12.19 -34.23
N ASP A 298 -4.24 12.64 -35.23
CA ASP A 298 -5.63 12.21 -35.37
C ASP A 298 -5.67 10.71 -35.72
N THR A 299 -6.20 9.91 -34.79
CA THR A 299 -6.30 8.47 -34.98
C THR A 299 -7.66 8.04 -35.55
N GLY A 300 -8.57 8.99 -35.79
CA GLY A 300 -9.96 8.75 -36.14
C GLY A 300 -10.88 8.57 -34.92
N GLY A 301 -10.44 9.03 -33.73
CA GLY A 301 -11.24 9.03 -32.49
C GLY A 301 -10.51 8.42 -31.29
N PHE A 302 -10.98 8.74 -30.08
CA PHE A 302 -10.35 8.29 -28.82
C PHE A 302 -10.26 6.78 -28.64
N GLN A 303 -11.10 5.99 -29.32
CA GLN A 303 -11.05 4.51 -29.29
C GLN A 303 -10.52 3.89 -30.58
N SER A 304 -9.99 4.72 -31.49
CA SER A 304 -9.36 4.29 -32.73
C SER A 304 -7.86 4.13 -32.48
N TRP A 305 -7.43 2.93 -32.07
CA TRP A 305 -6.05 2.72 -31.64
C TRP A 305 -5.05 2.78 -32.79
N ARG A 306 -3.98 3.56 -32.59
CA ARG A 306 -2.81 3.63 -33.45
C ARG A 306 -1.55 3.44 -32.62
N GLU A 307 -0.52 2.91 -33.26
CA GLU A 307 0.79 2.70 -32.65
C GLU A 307 1.69 3.91 -32.92
N ALA A 308 2.15 4.59 -31.87
CA ALA A 308 3.32 5.46 -31.94
C ALA A 308 4.57 4.65 -31.55
N LYS A 309 5.56 4.63 -32.44
CA LYS A 309 6.87 4.01 -32.18
C LYS A 309 7.84 5.10 -31.72
N LEU A 310 8.30 5.01 -30.48
CA LEU A 310 9.03 6.10 -29.81
C LEU A 310 10.55 5.93 -29.88
N GLY A 311 11.05 4.73 -30.24
CA GLY A 311 12.46 4.38 -30.25
C GLY A 311 12.81 3.41 -29.12
N GLU A 312 14.06 3.44 -28.65
CA GLU A 312 14.56 2.47 -27.66
C GLU A 312 14.85 3.08 -26.29
N ILE A 313 14.68 2.30 -25.23
CA ILE A 313 15.19 2.57 -23.89
C ILE A 313 16.08 1.42 -23.41
N GLU A 314 16.91 1.66 -22.40
CA GLU A 314 17.71 0.62 -21.74
C GLU A 314 17.23 0.43 -20.30
N LEU A 315 16.93 -0.81 -19.93
CA LEU A 315 16.61 -1.20 -18.56
C LEU A 315 17.79 -2.02 -18.04
N GLY A 316 18.67 -1.37 -17.29
CA GLY A 316 19.99 -1.93 -16.91
C GLY A 316 19.99 -2.91 -15.73
N ALA A 317 18.87 -3.11 -15.04
CA ALA A 317 18.79 -3.98 -13.87
C ALA A 317 17.49 -4.80 -13.85
N ALA A 318 17.58 -6.01 -13.28
CA ALA A 318 16.43 -6.86 -13.00
C ALA A 318 15.72 -6.39 -11.73
N GLY A 319 14.45 -6.76 -11.59
CA GLY A 319 13.59 -6.38 -10.47
C GLY A 319 12.53 -5.37 -10.86
N LYS A 320 11.91 -4.75 -9.84
CA LYS A 320 10.85 -3.77 -10.03
C LYS A 320 11.40 -2.45 -10.57
N THR A 321 10.73 -1.90 -11.58
CA THR A 321 11.02 -0.58 -12.13
C THR A 321 9.71 0.09 -12.56
N ARG A 322 9.80 1.32 -13.08
CA ARG A 322 8.65 2.12 -13.47
C ARG A 322 8.80 2.74 -14.86
N LEU A 323 7.66 2.96 -15.50
CA LEU A 323 7.51 3.74 -16.73
C LEU A 323 6.39 4.74 -16.53
N THR A 324 6.62 5.99 -16.91
CA THR A 324 5.64 7.06 -16.83
C THR A 324 5.26 7.53 -18.23
N VAL A 325 3.98 7.82 -18.47
CA VAL A 325 3.48 8.57 -19.61
C VAL A 325 2.91 9.88 -19.07
N ASP A 326 3.49 11.00 -19.51
CA ASP A 326 3.36 12.31 -18.90
C ASP A 326 3.20 13.39 -20.00
N PRO A 327 2.13 14.21 -20.01
CA PRO A 327 1.96 15.24 -21.02
C PRO A 327 3.03 16.33 -20.87
N VAL A 328 3.63 16.73 -21.99
CA VAL A 328 4.51 17.92 -22.03
C VAL A 328 3.66 19.19 -22.17
N ASN A 329 2.56 19.09 -22.91
CA ASN A 329 1.54 20.12 -23.02
C ASN A 329 0.18 19.51 -23.36
N LYS A 330 -0.87 20.33 -23.29
CA LYS A 330 -2.20 19.99 -23.83
C LYS A 330 -2.70 21.06 -24.78
N VAL A 331 -2.93 20.68 -26.05
CA VAL A 331 -3.33 21.65 -27.09
C VAL A 331 -4.82 21.99 -27.04
N LYS A 332 -5.67 21.05 -26.61
CA LYS A 332 -7.15 21.17 -26.66
C LYS A 332 -7.82 20.69 -25.37
N SER A 333 -9.00 20.09 -25.47
CA SER A 333 -9.79 19.67 -24.31
C SER A 333 -9.22 18.43 -23.64
N ALA A 334 -8.63 17.51 -24.40
CA ALA A 334 -8.01 16.28 -23.91
C ALA A 334 -6.61 16.07 -24.52
N VAL A 335 -5.80 15.23 -23.85
CA VAL A 335 -4.45 14.86 -24.30
C VAL A 335 -4.52 13.68 -25.27
N LEU A 336 -4.92 12.50 -24.79
CA LEU A 336 -5.11 11.24 -25.53
C LEU A 336 -5.78 10.19 -24.64
N ASP A 337 -6.26 9.10 -25.24
CA ASP A 337 -6.58 7.86 -24.53
C ASP A 337 -5.45 6.84 -24.76
N VAL A 338 -4.96 6.19 -23.70
CA VAL A 338 -3.87 5.19 -23.81
C VAL A 338 -4.42 3.79 -23.56
N GLN A 339 -4.29 2.89 -24.54
CA GLN A 339 -4.68 1.50 -24.39
C GLN A 339 -3.60 0.68 -23.68
N LYS A 340 -2.36 0.82 -24.13
CA LYS A 340 -1.21 0.07 -23.61
C LYS A 340 0.12 0.68 -24.05
N VAL A 341 1.17 0.35 -23.31
CA VAL A 341 2.56 0.50 -23.74
C VAL A 341 3.18 -0.89 -23.91
N VAL A 342 3.97 -1.09 -24.96
CA VAL A 342 4.67 -2.35 -25.24
C VAL A 342 6.16 -2.07 -25.29
N LEU A 343 6.92 -2.83 -24.51
CA LEU A 343 8.38 -2.89 -24.60
C LEU A 343 8.77 -4.22 -25.22
N THR A 344 9.44 -4.18 -26.37
CA THR A 344 9.93 -5.38 -27.07
C THR A 344 11.45 -5.37 -27.03
N PRO A 345 12.14 -6.48 -26.69
CA PRO A 345 13.60 -6.53 -26.75
C PRO A 345 14.13 -6.01 -28.08
N ALA A 346 15.09 -5.08 -28.03
CA ALA A 346 15.84 -4.66 -29.20
C ALA A 346 16.88 -5.74 -29.51
N GLY A 347 16.99 -6.10 -30.80
CA GLY A 347 17.84 -7.20 -31.28
C GLY A 347 19.33 -6.98 -31.13
#